data_AF-A0A937PNR6-F1
#
_entry.id   AF-A0A937PNR6-F1
#
_cell.length_a   1.000
_cell.length_b   1.000
_cell.length_c   1.000
_cell.angle_alpha   90.00
_cell.angle_beta   90.00
_cell.angle_gamma   90.00
#
_symmetry.space_group_name_H-M   'P 1'
#
loop_
_entity.id
_entity.type
_entity.pdbx_description
1 polymer ?
#
loop_
_entity_poly.entity_id
_entity_poly.type
_entity_poly.pdbx_seq_one_letter_code
_entity_poly.pdbx_strand_id
1 'polypeptide(L)'
;MEDKNQKTKVTIKRIGGYLHRVTQIIDGTGNVIHSIATPFQVELKPRDIFQIIIGSYLLAVPVAFTEEVWVLSEQLPLKNIFCVALLSLVFISLFVYFNFYRFNIKGYRFKYIKRVLATYGCSLIAVGLFLTIITKCPWGLDNLLAIKRIILVTFPASMAATITDSIK
;
A
#
# COMPACT_ATOMS: atom_id res chain seq x y z
N MET A 1 7.75 14.24 -43.52
CA MET A 1 8.04 12.80 -43.71
C MET A 1 8.43 12.28 -42.34
N GLU A 2 7.46 11.76 -41.58
CA GLU A 2 7.68 11.28 -40.21
C GLU A 2 8.31 9.89 -40.22
N ASP A 3 9.42 9.79 -39.48
CA ASP A 3 10.35 8.67 -39.49
C ASP A 3 9.75 7.41 -38.85
N LYS A 4 9.69 6.33 -39.62
CA LYS A 4 8.75 5.21 -39.42
C LYS A 4 9.36 3.99 -38.71
N ASN A 5 10.46 4.10 -37.97
CA ASN A 5 11.16 2.90 -37.50
C ASN A 5 11.86 2.99 -36.14
N GLN A 6 11.30 3.69 -35.17
CA GLN A 6 11.80 3.63 -33.79
C GLN A 6 11.29 2.36 -33.08
N LYS A 7 12.21 1.48 -32.67
CA LYS A 7 11.87 0.28 -31.89
C LYS A 7 12.17 0.52 -30.41
N THR A 8 11.16 0.38 -29.56
CA THR A 8 11.31 0.51 -28.11
C THR A 8 11.61 -0.84 -27.49
N LYS A 9 12.78 -1.01 -26.87
CA LYS A 9 13.14 -2.22 -26.12
C LYS A 9 13.09 -1.94 -24.62
N VAL A 10 12.17 -2.59 -23.92
CA VAL A 10 12.02 -2.48 -22.47
C VAL A 10 12.80 -3.62 -21.81
N THR A 11 13.85 -3.29 -21.05
CA THR A 11 14.63 -4.26 -20.28
C THR A 11 14.60 -3.90 -18.80
N ILE A 12 14.41 -4.88 -17.92
CA ILE A 12 14.53 -4.66 -16.47
C ILE A 12 15.98 -4.94 -16.07
N LYS A 13 16.68 -3.94 -15.54
CA LYS A 13 18.05 -4.08 -15.02
C LYS A 13 18.10 -3.68 -13.55
N ARG A 14 18.95 -4.36 -12.77
CA ARG A 14 19.25 -3.96 -11.39
C ARG A 14 20.41 -2.97 -11.41
N ILE A 15 20.18 -1.74 -10.96
CA ILE A 15 21.16 -0.66 -10.92
C ILE A 15 21.15 -0.11 -9.49
N GLY A 16 22.31 -0.10 -8.82
CA GLY A 16 22.43 0.41 -7.43
C GLY A 16 21.56 -0.32 -6.40
N GLY A 17 21.25 -1.61 -6.61
CA GLY A 17 20.37 -2.39 -5.72
C GLY A 17 18.87 -2.14 -5.92
N TYR A 18 18.46 -1.32 -6.87
CA TYR A 18 17.06 -1.11 -7.27
C TYR A 18 16.81 -1.72 -8.64
N LEU A 19 15.65 -2.35 -8.82
CA LEU A 19 15.19 -2.72 -10.15
C LEU A 19 14.82 -1.43 -10.88
N HIS A 20 15.26 -1.28 -12.13
CA HIS A 20 14.89 -0.19 -13.00
C HIS A 20 14.33 -0.78 -14.30
N ARG A 21 13.20 -0.25 -14.76
CA ARG A 21 12.71 -0.47 -16.11
C ARG A 21 13.46 0.49 -17.01
N VAL A 22 14.39 -0.06 -17.79
CA VAL A 22 15.19 0.67 -18.77
C VAL A 22 14.47 0.58 -20.11
N THR A 23 13.85 1.67 -20.53
CA THR A 23 13.24 1.81 -21.86
C THR A 23 14.31 2.39 -22.78
N GLN A 24 14.80 1.56 -23.70
CA GLN A 24 15.78 1.96 -24.71
C GLN A 24 15.03 2.32 -26.00
N ILE A 25 15.23 3.54 -26.48
CA ILE A 25 14.76 4.00 -27.79
C ILE A 25 15.89 3.70 -28.77
N ILE A 26 15.62 2.79 -29.71
CA ILE A 26 16.59 2.31 -30.70
C ILE A 26 16.24 2.92 -32.06
N ASP A 27 17.25 3.44 -32.75
CA ASP A 27 17.14 3.93 -34.13
C ASP A 27 16.88 2.78 -35.13
N GLY A 28 16.45 3.10 -36.35
CA GLY A 28 16.30 2.14 -37.46
C GLY A 28 17.58 1.37 -37.82
N THR A 29 18.75 1.85 -37.37
CA THR A 29 20.08 1.24 -37.54
C THR A 29 20.52 0.35 -36.37
N GLY A 30 19.74 0.24 -35.29
CA GLY A 30 20.05 -0.62 -34.14
C GLY A 30 20.86 0.04 -33.01
N ASN A 31 21.21 1.32 -33.15
CA ASN A 31 21.93 2.09 -32.12
C ASN A 31 20.98 2.65 -31.05
N VAL A 32 21.42 2.63 -29.79
CA VAL A 32 20.64 3.14 -28.64
C VAL A 32 20.77 4.66 -28.59
N ILE A 33 19.71 5.40 -28.93
CA ILE A 33 19.71 6.86 -28.94
C ILE A 33 19.49 7.41 -27.52
N HIS A 34 18.56 6.82 -26.77
CA HIS A 34 18.20 7.30 -25.45
C HIS A 34 17.75 6.14 -24.55
N SER A 35 18.16 6.16 -23.29
CA SER A 35 17.84 5.13 -22.30
C SER A 35 17.23 5.78 -21.07
N ILE A 36 15.95 5.54 -20.82
CA ILE A 36 15.25 6.04 -19.64
C ILE A 36 15.17 4.91 -18.62
N ALA A 37 15.86 5.07 -17.48
CA ALA A 37 15.78 4.13 -16.36
C ALA A 37 14.72 4.64 -15.37
N THR A 38 13.54 4.03 -15.36
CA THR A 38 12.50 4.30 -14.36
C THR A 38 12.63 3.31 -13.20
N PRO A 39 12.58 3.73 -11.93
CA PRO A 39 12.68 2.80 -10.82
C PRO A 39 11.48 1.84 -10.83
N PHE A 40 11.78 0.55 -10.88
CA PHE A 40 10.82 -0.54 -10.80
C PHE A 40 10.63 -0.89 -9.31
N GLN A 41 9.72 -0.17 -8.66
CA GLN A 41 9.49 -0.13 -7.22
C GLN A 41 8.65 -1.33 -6.71
N VAL A 42 9.09 -2.54 -7.05
CA VAL A 42 8.46 -3.81 -6.68
C VAL A 42 8.86 -4.32 -5.31
N GLU A 43 9.96 -3.81 -4.74
CA GLU A 43 10.54 -4.31 -3.48
C GLU A 43 10.14 -3.41 -2.32
N LEU A 44 9.55 -4.01 -1.28
CA LEU A 44 9.24 -3.37 -0.02
C LEU A 44 10.54 -3.12 0.76
N LYS A 45 10.88 -1.85 0.97
CA LYS A 45 12.08 -1.42 1.71
C LYS A 45 11.71 -0.89 3.10
N PRO A 46 12.66 -0.81 4.06
CA PRO A 46 12.40 -0.25 5.39
C PRO A 46 11.84 1.19 5.34
N ARG A 47 12.31 2.01 4.40
CA ARG A 47 11.75 3.35 4.15
C ARG A 47 10.24 3.30 3.87
N ASP A 48 9.79 2.31 3.11
CA ASP A 48 8.38 2.13 2.76
C ASP A 48 7.55 1.77 4.00
N ILE A 49 8.11 0.96 4.91
CA ILE A 49 7.46 0.65 6.20
C ILE A 49 7.24 1.91 7.03
N PHE A 50 8.25 2.78 7.16
CA PHE A 50 8.10 4.06 7.86
C PHE A 50 7.03 4.93 7.20
N GLN A 51 7.00 4.97 5.88
CA GLN A 51 6.03 5.75 5.12
C GLN A 51 4.60 5.23 5.30
N ILE A 52 4.41 3.92 5.32
CA ILE A 52 3.14 3.25 5.63
C ILE A 52 2.69 3.59 7.05
N ILE A 53 3.60 3.57 8.04
CA ILE A 53 3.27 3.89 9.43
C ILE A 53 2.83 5.36 9.56
N ILE A 54 3.61 6.29 9.00
CA ILE A 54 3.29 7.72 9.03
C ILE A 54 1.96 7.98 8.32
N GLY A 55 1.76 7.39 7.13
CA GLY A 55 0.50 7.49 6.39
C GLY A 55 -0.68 6.87 7.13
N SER A 56 -0.47 5.81 7.90
CA SER A 56 -1.52 5.22 8.76
C SER A 56 -1.96 6.20 9.84
N TYR A 57 -1.01 6.84 10.52
CA TYR A 57 -1.33 7.81 11.57
C TYR A 57 -2.07 9.04 11.05
N LEU A 58 -1.84 9.43 9.80
CA LEU A 58 -2.51 10.59 9.19
C LEU A 58 -4.04 10.53 9.31
N LEU A 59 -4.64 9.35 9.13
CA LEU A 59 -6.08 9.16 9.32
C LEU A 59 -6.42 8.42 10.61
N ALA A 60 -5.55 7.56 11.14
CA ALA A 60 -5.84 6.86 12.39
C ALA A 60 -6.07 7.83 13.55
N VAL A 61 -5.27 8.88 13.67
CA VAL A 61 -5.34 9.84 14.79
C VAL A 61 -6.67 10.59 14.82
N PRO A 62 -7.07 11.33 13.78
CA PRO A 62 -8.35 12.05 13.81
C PRO A 62 -9.54 11.11 13.94
N VAL A 63 -9.54 9.96 13.26
CA VAL A 63 -10.64 8.98 13.31
C VAL A 63 -10.73 8.30 14.68
N ALA A 64 -9.62 8.02 15.34
CA ALA A 64 -9.64 7.39 16.66
C ALA A 64 -10.13 8.33 17.77
N PHE A 65 -10.10 9.65 17.57
CA PHE A 65 -10.59 10.63 18.53
C PHE A 65 -12.09 10.93 18.43
N THR A 66 -12.79 10.39 17.43
CA THR A 66 -14.22 10.60 17.28
C THR A 66 -15.03 9.56 18.06
N GLU A 67 -16.06 10.01 18.77
CA GLU A 67 -16.92 9.11 19.55
C GLU A 67 -17.76 8.20 18.65
N GLU A 68 -18.10 8.67 17.45
CA GLU A 68 -18.88 7.96 16.45
C GLU A 68 -18.24 6.62 16.10
N VAL A 69 -16.91 6.58 16.02
CA VAL A 69 -16.15 5.35 15.71
C VAL A 69 -16.22 4.36 16.87
N TRP A 70 -16.19 4.85 18.11
CA TRP A 70 -16.29 3.98 19.29
C TRP A 70 -17.69 3.40 19.40
N VAL A 71 -18.73 4.21 19.26
CA VAL A 71 -20.13 3.77 19.30
C VAL A 71 -20.42 2.81 18.15
N LEU A 72 -19.96 3.13 16.94
CA LEU A 72 -20.12 2.27 15.77
C LEU A 72 -19.46 0.90 15.99
N SER A 73 -18.29 0.86 16.62
CA SER A 73 -17.59 -0.39 16.93
C SER A 73 -18.34 -1.29 17.92
N GLU A 74 -19.10 -0.70 18.84
CA GLU A 74 -19.92 -1.44 19.82
C GLU A 74 -21.16 -2.03 19.15
N GLN A 75 -21.82 -1.24 18.31
CA GLN A 75 -23.07 -1.61 17.65
C GLN A 75 -22.88 -2.57 16.47
N LEU A 76 -21.73 -2.54 15.79
CA LEU A 76 -21.55 -3.35 14.59
C LEU A 76 -21.47 -4.85 14.91
N PRO A 77 -22.23 -5.70 14.20
CA PRO A 77 -22.05 -7.13 14.25
C PRO A 77 -20.73 -7.53 13.59
N LEU A 78 -20.15 -8.65 14.05
CA LEU A 78 -18.85 -9.14 13.59
C LEU A 78 -18.79 -9.37 12.06
N LYS A 79 -19.90 -9.80 11.46
CA LYS A 79 -20.00 -10.00 10.01
C LYS A 79 -19.66 -8.72 9.25
N ASN A 80 -20.17 -7.58 9.68
CA ASN A 80 -19.95 -6.30 9.01
C ASN A 80 -18.50 -5.86 9.14
N ILE A 81 -17.88 -6.08 10.30
CA ILE A 81 -16.47 -5.74 10.56
C ILE A 81 -15.54 -6.58 9.68
N PHE A 82 -15.85 -7.87 9.53
CA PHE A 82 -15.13 -8.72 8.60
C PHE A 82 -15.27 -8.23 7.15
N CYS A 83 -16.47 -7.79 6.74
CA CYS A 83 -16.67 -7.18 5.43
C CYS A 83 -15.86 -5.88 5.26
N VAL A 84 -15.76 -5.03 6.29
CA VAL A 84 -14.92 -3.82 6.26
C VAL A 84 -13.44 -4.18 6.11
N ALA A 85 -12.95 -5.19 6.83
CA ALA A 85 -11.59 -5.68 6.68
C ALA A 85 -11.32 -6.20 5.26
N LEU A 86 -12.22 -7.01 4.68
CA LEU A 86 -12.09 -7.46 3.30
C LEU A 86 -12.11 -6.30 2.31
N LEU A 87 -13.01 -5.33 2.51
CA LEU A 87 -13.11 -4.15 1.67
C LEU A 87 -11.81 -3.33 1.70
N SER A 88 -11.19 -3.17 2.89
CA SER A 88 -9.90 -2.49 3.02
C SER A 88 -8.79 -3.19 2.21
N LEU A 89 -8.71 -4.53 2.26
CA LEU A 89 -7.75 -5.31 1.47
C LEU A 89 -8.00 -5.17 -0.04
N VAL A 90 -9.26 -5.10 -0.48
CA VAL A 90 -9.63 -4.86 -1.88
C VAL A 90 -9.15 -3.48 -2.32
N PHE A 91 -9.38 -2.43 -1.52
CA PHE A 91 -8.92 -1.09 -1.86
C PHE A 91 -7.40 -0.99 -1.97
N ILE A 92 -6.67 -1.53 -0.99
CA ILE A 92 -5.19 -1.57 -1.02
C ILE A 92 -4.72 -2.34 -2.25
N SER A 93 -5.31 -3.50 -2.51
CA SER A 93 -4.99 -4.35 -3.66
C SER A 93 -5.16 -3.60 -4.98
N LEU A 94 -6.33 -3.00 -5.20
CA LEU A 94 -6.62 -2.24 -6.42
C LEU A 94 -5.66 -1.05 -6.56
N PHE A 95 -5.43 -0.31 -5.48
CA PHE A 95 -4.54 0.85 -5.50
C PHE A 95 -3.11 0.46 -5.86
N VAL A 96 -2.57 -0.58 -5.22
CA VAL A 96 -1.21 -1.09 -5.51
C VAL A 96 -1.13 -1.64 -6.93
N TYR A 97 -2.19 -2.32 -7.40
CA TYR A 97 -2.26 -2.86 -8.75
C TYR A 97 -2.17 -1.74 -9.79
N PHE A 98 -3.01 -0.72 -9.68
CA PHE A 98 -3.08 0.37 -10.65
C PHE A 98 -1.85 1.28 -10.61
N ASN A 99 -1.26 1.51 -9.44
CA ASN A 99 -0.09 2.39 -9.31
C ASN A 99 1.23 1.70 -9.68
N PHE A 100 1.46 0.44 -9.27
CA PHE A 100 2.77 -0.20 -9.42
C PHE A 100 2.84 -1.30 -10.49
N TYR A 101 1.73 -2.01 -10.75
CA TYR A 101 1.78 -3.29 -11.47
C TYR A 101 0.98 -3.36 -12.78
N ARG A 102 0.27 -2.28 -13.16
CA ARG A 102 -0.69 -2.23 -14.27
C ARG A 102 -0.25 -2.90 -15.58
N PHE A 103 1.04 -2.85 -15.94
CA PHE A 103 1.53 -3.39 -17.21
C PHE A 103 2.53 -4.56 -17.09
N ASN A 104 3.07 -4.88 -15.90
CA ASN A 104 4.17 -5.87 -15.72
C ASN A 104 3.91 -6.90 -14.61
N ILE A 105 2.67 -7.35 -14.40
CA ILE A 105 2.36 -8.25 -13.28
C ILE A 105 2.89 -9.69 -13.47
N LYS A 106 3.15 -10.10 -14.72
CA LYS A 106 3.65 -11.44 -15.05
C LYS A 106 5.10 -11.58 -14.58
N GLY A 107 5.28 -12.10 -13.36
CA GLY A 107 6.58 -12.37 -12.73
C GLY A 107 6.71 -11.92 -11.28
N TYR A 108 5.87 -10.98 -10.81
CA TYR A 108 6.04 -10.33 -9.50
C TYR A 108 4.83 -10.44 -8.56
N ARG A 109 3.94 -11.43 -8.79
CA ARG A 109 2.72 -11.65 -7.98
C ARG A 109 3.02 -11.83 -6.49
N PHE A 110 4.11 -12.52 -6.15
CA PHE A 110 4.50 -12.71 -4.74
C PHE A 110 4.91 -11.39 -4.07
N LYS A 111 5.64 -10.52 -4.78
CA LYS A 111 6.01 -9.19 -4.27
C LYS A 111 4.79 -8.29 -4.10
N TYR A 112 3.81 -8.40 -5.00
CA TYR A 112 2.53 -7.70 -4.89
C TYR A 112 1.76 -8.11 -3.62
N ILE A 113 1.52 -9.42 -3.42
CA ILE A 113 0.81 -9.93 -2.23
C ILE A 113 1.54 -9.53 -0.95
N LYS A 114 2.88 -9.68 -0.93
CA LYS A 114 3.70 -9.29 0.21
C LYS A 114 3.52 -7.80 0.57
N ARG A 115 3.43 -6.91 -0.43
CA ARG A 115 3.22 -5.48 -0.20
C ARG A 115 1.83 -5.19 0.37
N VAL A 116 0.77 -5.74 -0.24
CA VAL A 116 -0.61 -5.55 0.25
C VAL A 116 -0.75 -6.00 1.71
N LEU A 117 -0.24 -7.19 2.03
CA LEU A 117 -0.27 -7.73 3.39
C LEU A 117 0.60 -6.93 4.36
N ALA A 118 1.78 -6.47 3.92
CA ALA A 118 2.65 -5.63 4.76
C ALA A 118 2.00 -4.27 5.05
N THR A 119 1.40 -3.61 4.06
CA THR A 119 0.72 -2.33 4.24
C THR A 119 -0.43 -2.48 5.25
N TYR A 120 -1.30 -3.47 5.05
CA TYR A 120 -2.42 -3.69 5.97
C TYR A 120 -1.95 -4.08 7.38
N GLY A 121 -0.97 -4.98 7.49
CA GLY A 121 -0.42 -5.42 8.77
C GLY A 121 0.26 -4.29 9.55
N CYS A 122 1.07 -3.47 8.88
CA CYS A 122 1.69 -2.29 9.49
C CYS A 122 0.63 -1.27 9.95
N SER A 123 -0.43 -1.07 9.17
CA SER A 123 -1.55 -0.20 9.58
C SER A 123 -2.32 -0.75 10.78
N LEU A 124 -2.57 -2.06 10.86
CA LEU A 124 -3.18 -2.70 12.04
C LEU A 124 -2.33 -2.48 13.29
N ILE A 125 -1.01 -2.68 13.19
CA ILE A 125 -0.08 -2.50 14.32
C ILE A 125 -0.05 -1.04 14.75
N ALA A 126 0.08 -0.10 13.81
CA ALA A 126 0.12 1.33 14.13
C ALA A 126 -1.18 1.80 14.82
N VAL A 127 -2.34 1.38 14.29
CA VAL A 127 -3.65 1.70 14.88
C VAL A 127 -3.84 1.04 16.25
N GLY A 128 -3.48 -0.24 16.39
CA GLY A 128 -3.57 -0.96 17.65
C GLY A 128 -2.70 -0.32 18.74
N LEU A 129 -1.48 0.07 18.39
CA LEU A 129 -0.60 0.83 19.28
C LEU A 129 -1.25 2.15 19.69
N PHE A 130 -1.75 2.91 18.72
CA PHE A 130 -2.38 4.21 18.99
C PHE A 130 -3.59 4.10 19.93
N LEU A 131 -4.53 3.21 19.62
CA LEU A 131 -5.74 2.98 20.40
C LEU A 131 -5.42 2.48 21.81
N THR A 132 -4.33 1.74 21.98
CA THR A 132 -3.82 1.32 23.28
C THR A 132 -3.27 2.51 24.07
N ILE A 133 -2.51 3.40 23.43
CA ILE A 133 -1.96 4.61 24.07
C ILE A 133 -3.07 5.53 24.57
N ILE A 134 -4.13 5.73 23.76
CA ILE A 134 -5.26 6.59 24.15
C ILE A 134 -6.30 5.87 25.05
N THR A 135 -5.96 4.68 25.56
CA THR A 135 -6.80 3.86 26.46
C THR A 135 -8.20 3.53 25.91
N LYS A 136 -8.35 3.47 24.58
CA LYS A 136 -9.60 3.12 23.90
C LYS A 136 -9.68 1.65 23.46
N CYS A 137 -8.64 0.86 23.66
CA CYS A 137 -8.73 -0.60 23.57
C CYS A 137 -8.95 -1.21 24.96
N PRO A 138 -10.13 -1.77 25.26
CA PRO A 138 -10.42 -2.42 26.54
C PRO A 138 -9.79 -3.82 26.61
N TRP A 139 -8.46 -3.88 26.51
CA TRP A 139 -7.70 -5.13 26.64
C TRP A 139 -8.00 -5.79 27.99
N GLY A 140 -8.38 -7.07 27.96
CA GLY A 140 -8.68 -7.86 29.17
C GLY A 140 -10.12 -7.79 29.67
N LEU A 141 -10.90 -6.80 29.26
CA LEU A 141 -12.34 -6.73 29.54
C LEU A 141 -13.16 -7.23 28.35
N ASP A 142 -12.94 -6.62 27.19
CA ASP A 142 -13.60 -7.00 25.94
C ASP A 142 -12.61 -6.96 24.78
N ASN A 143 -11.88 -8.06 24.64
CA ASN A 143 -10.90 -8.23 23.56
C ASN A 143 -11.58 -8.21 22.18
N LEU A 144 -12.85 -8.62 22.10
CA LEU A 144 -13.58 -8.60 20.84
C LEU A 144 -13.81 -7.15 20.42
N LEU A 145 -14.31 -6.30 21.32
CA LEU A 145 -14.51 -4.88 21.06
C LEU A 145 -13.20 -4.16 20.71
N ALA A 146 -12.09 -4.51 21.36
CA ALA A 146 -10.77 -3.97 20.99
C ALA A 146 -10.42 -4.28 19.52
N ILE A 147 -10.61 -5.52 19.07
CA ILE A 147 -10.36 -5.93 17.68
C ILE A 147 -11.31 -5.20 16.72
N LYS A 148 -12.59 -5.04 17.09
CA LYS A 148 -13.57 -4.29 16.30
C LYS A 148 -13.11 -2.86 16.04
N ARG A 149 -12.65 -2.15 17.09
CA ARG A 149 -12.15 -0.76 17.00
C ARG A 149 -10.92 -0.66 16.11
N ILE A 150 -9.96 -1.58 16.28
CA ILE A 150 -8.74 -1.60 15.48
C ILE A 150 -9.09 -1.76 14.00
N ILE A 151 -9.89 -2.76 13.63
CA ILE A 151 -10.25 -3.01 12.22
C ILE A 151 -10.95 -1.80 11.60
N LEU A 152 -11.88 -1.18 12.34
CA LEU A 152 -12.69 -0.07 11.84
C LEU A 152 -11.84 1.18 11.61
N VAL A 153 -10.91 1.50 12.50
CA VAL A 153 -9.96 2.61 12.34
C VAL A 153 -8.88 2.28 11.30
N THR A 154 -8.47 1.01 11.19
CA THR A 154 -7.49 0.57 10.18
C THR A 154 -8.01 0.72 8.77
N PHE A 155 -9.32 0.67 8.52
CA PHE A 155 -9.86 0.88 7.18
C PHE A 155 -9.42 2.21 6.55
N PRO A 156 -9.77 3.40 7.08
CA PRO A 156 -9.28 4.66 6.53
C PRO A 156 -7.76 4.82 6.69
N ALA A 157 -7.17 4.37 7.79
CA ALA A 157 -5.72 4.47 8.02
C ALA A 157 -4.89 3.75 6.94
N SER A 158 -5.29 2.53 6.57
CA SER A 158 -4.59 1.73 5.56
C SER A 158 -4.71 2.29 4.14
N MET A 159 -5.82 2.99 3.83
CA MET A 159 -5.95 3.72 2.59
C MET A 159 -4.96 4.89 2.52
N ALA A 160 -4.88 5.69 3.59
CA ALA A 160 -3.89 6.77 3.67
C ALA A 160 -2.46 6.24 3.59
N ALA A 161 -2.17 5.16 4.32
CA ALA A 161 -0.87 4.48 4.27
C ALA A 161 -0.46 4.05 2.86
N THR A 162 -1.40 3.51 2.08
CA THR A 162 -1.16 3.07 0.69
C THR A 162 -0.90 4.24 -0.25
N ILE A 163 -1.63 5.36 -0.06
CA ILE A 163 -1.40 6.59 -0.81
C ILE A 163 -0.01 7.12 -0.49
N THR A 164 0.32 7.24 0.80
CA THR A 164 1.64 7.74 1.22
C THR A 164 2.74 6.85 0.65
N ASP A 165 2.65 5.52 0.76
CA ASP A 165 3.64 4.56 0.18
C ASP A 165 3.85 4.73 -1.34
N SER A 166 2.93 5.38 -2.04
CA SER A 166 3.02 5.64 -3.48
C SER A 166 3.65 6.97 -3.84
N ILE A 167 3.76 7.89 -2.89
CA ILE A 167 4.45 9.18 -3.08
C ILE A 167 5.95 8.93 -2.89
N LYS A 168 6.74 8.98 -3.97
CA LYS A 168 8.19 8.74 -3.91
C LYS A 168 8.99 9.72 -4.74
#